data_AF-A0A950N031-F1
#
_entry.id   AF-A0A950N031-F1
#
_cell.length_a   1.000
_cell.length_b   1.000
_cell.length_c   1.000
_cell.angle_alpha   90.00
_cell.angle_beta   90.00
_cell.angle_gamma   90.00
#
_symmetry.space_group_name_H-M   'P 1'
#
loop_
_entity.id
_entity.type
_entity.pdbx_description
1 polymer ?
#
loop_
_entity_poly.entity_id
_entity_poly.type
_entity_poly.pdbx_seq_one_letter_code
_entity_poly.pdbx_strand_id
1 'polypeptide(L)' 'VWGQAAEIDERTVDVHVGRLRKALSRGRERDPIRTVRGTGYAFDETFGKT' A
#
# COMPACT_ATOMS: atom_id res chain seq x y z
N VAL A 1 1.22 4.86 12.53
CA VAL A 1 1.19 3.41 12.22
C VAL A 1 2.31 2.65 12.92
N TRP A 2 3.55 3.15 12.95
CA TRP A 2 4.64 2.46 13.67
C TRP A 2 5.40 3.28 14.73
N GLY A 3 5.02 4.54 14.98
CA GLY A 3 5.63 5.38 16.03
C GLY A 3 7.00 5.94 15.62
N GLN A 4 7.40 7.06 16.22
CA GLN A 4 8.62 7.80 15.83
C GLN A 4 9.94 7.07 16.13
N ALA A 5 9.91 6.06 17.01
CA ALA A 5 11.10 5.33 17.45
C ALA A 5 11.27 3.96 16.77
N ALA A 6 10.41 3.62 15.81
CA ALA A 6 10.56 2.35 15.10
C ALA A 6 11.66 2.46 14.05
N GLU A 7 12.71 1.66 14.19
CA GLU A 7 13.59 1.34 13.07
C GLU A 7 12.84 0.40 12.12
N ILE A 8 12.46 0.92 10.96
CA ILE A 8 11.66 0.20 9.97
C ILE A 8 12.49 0.08 8.71
N ASP A 9 12.74 -1.16 8.32
CA ASP A 9 13.33 -1.49 7.02
C ASP A 9 12.28 -1.32 5.93
N GLU A 10 12.69 -0.91 4.72
CA GLU A 10 11.83 -0.87 3.53
C GLU A 10 11.10 -2.21 3.31
N ARG A 11 11.77 -3.33 3.63
CA ARG A 11 11.16 -4.67 3.57
C ARG A 11 9.94 -4.82 4.48
N THR A 12 9.89 -4.10 5.60
CA THR A 12 8.72 -4.07 6.49
C THR A 12 7.57 -3.29 5.85
N VAL A 13 7.86 -2.18 5.17
CA VAL A 13 6.86 -1.41 4.42
C VAL A 13 6.21 -2.28 3.35
N ASP A 14 7.01 -3.00 2.56
CA ASP A 14 6.54 -3.88 1.49
C ASP A 14 5.59 -4.97 2.00
N VAL A 15 5.92 -5.60 3.13
CA VAL A 15 5.06 -6.61 3.77
C VAL A 15 3.72 -6.00 4.16
N HIS A 16 3.72 -4.80 4.74
CA HIS A 16 2.50 -4.15 5.17
C HIS A 16 1.65 -3.67 4.00
N VAL A 17 2.26 -3.16 2.93
CA VAL A 17 1.57 -2.82 1.68
C VAL A 17 0.98 -4.07 1.02
N GLY A 18 1.73 -5.17 0.96
CA GLY A 18 1.24 -6.44 0.44
C GLY A 18 0.05 -7.01 1.22
N ARG A 19 0.07 -6.89 2.55
CA ARG A 19 -1.08 -7.25 3.41
C ARG A 19 -2.28 -6.35 3.15
N LEU A 20 -2.05 -5.04 3.01
CA LEU A 20 -3.10 -4.08 2.73
C LEU A 20 -3.76 -4.33 1.37
N ARG A 21 -2.98 -4.57 0.31
CA ARG A 21 -3.49 -4.95 -1.02
C ARG A 21 -4.40 -6.18 -0.95
N LYS A 22 -4.00 -7.23 -0.22
CA LYS A 22 -4.83 -8.43 -0.03
C LYS A 22 -6.13 -8.15 0.72
N ALA A 23 -6.11 -7.21 1.67
CA ALA A 23 -7.30 -6.85 2.44
C ALA A 23 -8.28 -6.01 1.64
N LEU A 24 -7.77 -5.13 0.77
CA LEU A 24 -8.57 -4.21 -0.05
C LEU A 24 -9.07 -4.86 -1.35
N SER A 25 -8.24 -5.61 -2.05
CA SER A 25 -8.59 -6.19 -3.34
C SER A 25 -9.19 -7.59 -3.18
N ARG A 26 -10.50 -7.67 -2.94
CA ARG A 26 -11.23 -8.94 -2.85
C ARG A 26 -11.67 -9.42 -4.24
N GLY A 27 -10.75 -9.99 -5.00
CA GLY A 27 -11.05 -10.60 -6.31
C GLY A 27 -10.60 -9.76 -7.49
N ARG A 28 -11.53 -9.32 -8.36
CA ARG A 28 -11.23 -8.58 -9.61
C ARG A 28 -11.24 -7.05 -9.44
N GLU A 29 -11.32 -6.57 -8.21
CA GLU A 29 -11.28 -5.13 -7.92
C GLU A 29 -9.90 -4.56 -8.27
N ARG A 30 -9.90 -3.35 -8.80
CA ARG A 30 -8.68 -2.63 -9.18
C ARG A 30 -7.85 -2.37 -7.93
N ASP A 31 -6.53 -2.63 -7.98
CA ASP A 31 -5.64 -2.34 -6.85
C ASP A 31 -5.63 -0.83 -6.56
N PRO A 32 -6.06 -0.40 -5.35
CA PRO A 32 -6.05 1.01 -4.97
C PRO A 32 -4.64 1.57 -4.72
N ILE A 33 -3.60 0.74 -4.63
CA ILE A 33 -2.26 1.17 -4.24
C ILE A 33 -1.30 1.05 -5.43
N ARG A 34 -0.86 2.19 -5.96
CA ARG A 34 0.14 2.25 -7.04
C ARG A 34 1.56 2.22 -6.49
N THR A 35 2.44 1.52 -7.20
CA THR A 35 3.89 1.59 -6.95
C THR A 35 4.49 2.76 -7.73
N VAL A 36 5.14 3.68 -7.02
CA VAL A 36 5.88 4.82 -7.58
C VAL A 36 7.37 4.49 -7.49
N ARG A 37 7.96 4.12 -8.62
CA ARG A 37 9.36 3.66 -8.66
C ARG A 37 10.30 4.74 -8.12
N GLY A 38 11.14 4.37 -7.15
CA GLY A 38 12.10 5.27 -6.52
C GLY A 38 11.50 6.23 -5.49
N THR A 39 10.20 6.11 -5.17
CA THR A 39 9.52 6.96 -4.17
C THR A 39 8.72 6.14 -3.16
N GLY A 40 8.16 4.99 -3.57
CA GLY A 40 7.40 4.10 -2.70
C GLY A 40 6.01 3.82 -3.23
N TYR A 41 4.99 4.03 -2.39
CA TYR A 41 3.61 3.66 -2.68
C TYR A 41 2.67 4.86 -2.53
N ALA A 42 1.63 4.92 -3.35
CA ALA A 42 0.60 5.95 -3.25
C ALA A 42 -0.78 5.34 -3.43
N PHE A 43 -1.79 5.99 -2.86
CA PHE A 43 -3.19 5.64 -3.10
C PHE A 43 -3.65 6.20 -4.44
N ASP A 44 -4.53 5.47 -5.12
CA ASP A 44 -5.18 5.91 -6.33
C ASP A 44 -6.44 6.72 -5.96
N GLU A 45 -6.41 8.03 -6.22
CA GLU A 45 -7.50 8.96 -5.90
C GLU A 45 -8.80 8.72 -6.69
N THR A 46 -8.75 7.83 -7.69
CA THR A 46 -9.91 7.41 -8.49
C THR A 46 -10.52 6.10 -7.98
N PHE A 47 -9.90 5.43 -7.03
CA PHE A 47 -10.44 4.19 -6.46
C PHE A 47 -11.78 4.44 -5.77
N GLY A 48 -12.80 3.64 -6.14
CA GLY A 48 -14.16 3.73 -5.58
C GLY A 48 -15.03 4.88 -6.11
N LYS A 49 -14.52 5.71 -7.03
CA LYS A 49 -15.35 6.68 -7.76
C LYS A 49 -16.02 5.96 -8.94
N THR A 50 -17.34 5.78 -8.85
CA THR A 50 -18.22 5.34 -9.94
C THR A 50 -18.57 6.53 -10.82
#